data_AF-A0A2G5P4Y0-F1
#
_entry.id   AF-A0A2G5P4Y0-F1
#
_cell.length_a   1.000
_cell.length_b   1.000
_cell.length_c   1.000
_cell.angle_alpha   90.00
_cell.angle_beta   90.00
_cell.angle_gamma   90.00
#
_symmetry.space_group_name_H-M   'P 1'
#
loop_
_entity.id
_entity.type
_entity.pdbx_description
1 polymer ?
#
loop_
_entity_poly.entity_id
_entity_poly.type
_entity_poly.pdbx_seq_one_letter_code
_entity_poly.pdbx_strand_id
1 'polypeptide(L)'
;MRSPVLIAAFVLVAAQLVVRGVLAFGGYYYWDDLILVGRAGTNPLLSFDFLFHDHDGHVMPGAFLLSGLISKAAPLVWAWPAASLVVLQLLASLALVRALWVIVGNRAVLLVPLTFALFTPLGVPSFAWWAAGLNALPLQAALAWVTADAILLARTGNRRYAATGALVFFGGLLFFEKSAVIPFVAFAVVALLTYVQTDKSLLQAAADVWRRGAVLWVSLLAITVAWVALYTSVVDQRRWSTDLPMTWQLLRRSFTHGIVPGLVGGPWQWQRWDPASPWGVPPTVVIVLGWVALAAAVAVSMARKQKLAPVWLTALGYAVACQIPIYLMRSSPFTALELAQTLRYYPDLVVVLALLAAVGFCAPNRSTAQAQAMDTSPARTAAVLAVMAGFLFSSLYSTATFLTSWRDNPTKSYLQNAEAALARAARESDAPLLDQEVDPMILQRIQHPENMFSHMFALLRDRPEFASATTRPRMFDSRGRMLDAQVTWVRLVKPGPVPDCGYLVQTDFPVELPLDGPLLPSDWTAEFNYLANSVGSLTMSLDDGPQVKVPVQPGLNRVFIRIPGAGQTITVEATTAALTVCLASGPVGNLAPTG
;
A
#
# COMPACT_ATOMS: atom_id res chain seq x y z
N MET A 1 -26.89 -21.77 -26.61
CA MET A 1 -26.68 -22.56 -25.37
C MET A 1 -25.48 -21.98 -24.62
N ARG A 2 -25.62 -21.58 -23.36
CA ARG A 2 -24.50 -21.00 -22.57
C ARG A 2 -23.49 -22.11 -22.25
N SER A 3 -22.18 -21.85 -22.41
CA SER A 3 -21.14 -22.85 -22.10
C SER A 3 -21.14 -23.18 -20.59
N PRO A 4 -21.21 -24.46 -20.19
CA PRO A 4 -21.15 -24.86 -18.79
C PRO A 4 -19.82 -24.48 -18.12
N VAL A 5 -18.72 -24.43 -18.89
CA VAL A 5 -17.40 -24.01 -18.39
C VAL A 5 -17.40 -22.54 -18.00
N LEU A 6 -18.03 -21.67 -18.80
CA LEU A 6 -18.15 -20.25 -18.45
C LEU A 6 -19.04 -20.04 -17.23
N ILE A 7 -20.13 -20.81 -17.12
CA ILE A 7 -20.99 -20.75 -15.93
C ILE A 7 -20.18 -21.12 -14.69
N ALA A 8 -19.44 -22.23 -14.72
CA ALA A 8 -18.57 -22.64 -13.62
C ALA A 8 -17.50 -21.59 -13.30
N ALA A 9 -16.90 -20.95 -14.31
CA ALA A 9 -15.94 -19.87 -14.12
C ALA A 9 -16.56 -18.66 -13.40
N PHE A 10 -17.76 -18.23 -13.80
CA PHE A 10 -18.47 -17.13 -13.13
C PHE A 10 -18.92 -17.50 -11.70
N VAL A 11 -19.31 -18.75 -11.46
CA VAL A 11 -19.60 -19.24 -10.10
C VAL A 11 -18.35 -19.19 -9.22
N LEU A 12 -17.18 -19.60 -9.72
CA LEU A 12 -15.92 -19.48 -8.99
C LEU A 12 -15.56 -18.03 -8.69
N VAL A 13 -15.76 -17.11 -9.65
CA VAL A 13 -15.56 -15.68 -9.44
C VAL A 13 -16.51 -15.14 -8.38
N ALA A 14 -17.80 -15.48 -8.43
CA ALA A 14 -18.78 -15.05 -7.43
C ALA A 14 -18.42 -15.58 -6.03
N ALA A 15 -18.07 -16.86 -5.90
CA ALA A 15 -17.62 -17.45 -4.65
C ALA A 15 -16.36 -16.77 -4.11
N GLN A 16 -15.41 -16.46 -4.99
CA GLN A 16 -14.20 -15.74 -4.61
C GLN A 16 -14.50 -14.31 -4.14
N LEU A 17 -15.41 -13.60 -4.79
CA LEU A 17 -15.81 -12.26 -4.37
C LEU A 17 -16.48 -12.25 -3.00
N VAL A 18 -17.21 -13.31 -2.63
CA VAL A 18 -17.73 -13.46 -1.26
C VAL A 18 -16.57 -13.58 -0.27
N VAL A 19 -15.57 -14.43 -0.54
CA VAL A 19 -14.39 -14.58 0.33
C VAL A 19 -13.63 -13.26 0.46
N ARG A 20 -13.44 -12.56 -0.66
CA ARG A 20 -12.75 -11.25 -0.71
C ARG A 20 -13.56 -10.15 -0.05
N GLY A 21 -14.89 -10.18 -0.16
CA GLY A 21 -15.79 -9.27 0.55
C GLY A 21 -15.69 -9.45 2.06
N VAL A 22 -15.75 -10.69 2.57
CA VAL A 22 -15.56 -10.97 4.00
C VAL A 22 -14.21 -10.45 4.50
N LEU A 23 -13.16 -10.60 3.70
CA LEU A 23 -11.82 -10.08 4.02
C LEU A 23 -11.77 -8.55 4.04
N ALA A 24 -12.28 -7.88 3.00
CA ALA A 24 -12.27 -6.42 2.89
C ALA A 24 -13.12 -5.74 3.98
N PHE A 25 -14.36 -6.18 4.17
CA PHE A 25 -15.25 -5.63 5.21
C PHE A 25 -14.90 -6.13 6.62
N GLY A 26 -14.12 -7.21 6.73
CA GLY A 26 -13.57 -7.69 7.99
C GLY A 26 -12.29 -7.00 8.43
N GLY A 27 -11.66 -6.20 7.56
CA GLY A 27 -10.47 -5.38 7.85
C GLY A 27 -10.79 -3.93 8.20
N TYR A 28 -9.75 -3.10 8.23
CA TYR A 28 -9.85 -1.65 8.42
C TYR A 28 -8.61 -0.94 7.83
N TYR A 29 -8.60 0.39 7.89
CA TYR A 29 -7.44 1.20 7.49
C TYR A 29 -6.15 0.72 8.14
N TYR A 30 -5.08 0.75 7.36
CA TYR A 30 -3.74 0.39 7.79
C TYR A 30 -2.69 1.26 7.09
N TRP A 31 -1.82 1.87 7.89
CA TRP A 31 -0.58 2.51 7.43
C TRP A 31 -0.75 3.49 6.27
N ASP A 32 -0.28 3.14 5.06
CA ASP A 32 -0.36 3.98 3.85
C ASP A 32 -1.79 4.41 3.53
N ASP A 33 -2.80 3.64 3.96
CA ASP A 33 -4.20 4.02 3.78
C ASP A 33 -4.50 5.37 4.46
N LEU A 34 -3.88 5.64 5.62
CA LEU A 34 -4.02 6.88 6.38
C LEU A 34 -3.25 8.03 5.73
N ILE A 35 -2.11 7.74 5.09
CA ILE A 35 -1.34 8.71 4.30
C ILE A 35 -2.17 9.19 3.12
N LEU A 36 -2.84 8.27 2.39
CA LEU A 36 -3.72 8.62 1.29
C LEU A 36 -4.91 9.48 1.74
N VAL A 37 -5.49 9.18 2.90
CA VAL A 37 -6.57 9.99 3.51
C VAL A 37 -6.06 11.38 3.89
N GLY A 38 -4.93 11.46 4.60
CA GLY A 38 -4.35 12.73 5.06
C GLY A 38 -4.02 13.66 3.90
N ARG A 39 -3.29 13.15 2.89
CA ARG A 39 -2.96 13.90 1.67
C ARG A 39 -4.19 14.38 0.92
N ALA A 40 -5.25 13.57 0.84
CA ALA A 40 -6.49 13.99 0.22
C ALA A 40 -7.12 15.18 0.97
N GLY A 41 -6.97 15.25 2.29
CA GLY A 41 -7.44 16.38 3.09
C GLY A 41 -6.61 17.63 3.00
N THR A 42 -5.29 17.50 2.85
CA THR A 42 -4.36 18.63 2.86
C THR A 42 -4.06 19.18 1.46
N ASN A 43 -4.46 18.48 0.39
CA ASN A 43 -4.18 18.89 -0.99
C ASN A 43 -5.45 19.00 -1.87
N PRO A 44 -5.44 19.87 -2.89
CA PRO A 44 -6.42 19.84 -3.98
C PRO A 44 -6.33 18.52 -4.77
N LEU A 45 -7.47 17.92 -5.14
CA LEU A 45 -7.49 16.59 -5.79
C LEU A 45 -6.78 16.54 -7.15
N LEU A 46 -6.75 17.66 -7.87
CA LEU A 46 -6.17 17.75 -9.21
C LEU A 46 -4.82 18.48 -9.20
N SER A 47 -4.23 18.75 -8.03
CA SER A 47 -2.90 19.35 -7.97
C SER A 47 -1.85 18.34 -8.41
N PHE A 48 -0.76 18.86 -8.98
CA PHE A 48 0.39 18.04 -9.35
C PHE A 48 1.02 17.38 -8.11
N ASP A 49 1.15 18.13 -7.02
CA ASP A 49 1.72 17.65 -5.75
C ASP A 49 0.93 16.51 -5.10
N PHE A 50 -0.36 16.36 -5.43
CA PHE A 50 -1.18 15.24 -4.97
C PHE A 50 -1.09 14.05 -5.92
N LEU A 51 -1.30 14.25 -7.22
CA LEU A 51 -1.38 13.17 -8.21
C LEU A 51 -0.01 12.55 -8.54
N PHE A 52 1.03 13.37 -8.57
CA PHE A 52 2.40 12.94 -8.89
C PHE A 52 3.30 13.03 -7.65
N HIS A 53 2.74 12.80 -6.47
CA HIS A 53 3.53 12.66 -5.26
C HIS A 53 4.46 11.44 -5.36
N ASP A 54 5.74 11.61 -4.97
CA ASP A 54 6.65 10.50 -4.71
C ASP A 54 6.26 9.80 -3.40
N HIS A 55 5.42 8.76 -3.52
CA HIS A 55 4.96 7.96 -2.39
C HIS A 55 5.92 6.79 -2.16
N ASP A 56 7.01 7.04 -1.44
CA ASP A 56 8.01 6.03 -1.07
C ASP A 56 8.62 5.29 -2.30
N GLY A 57 8.81 6.04 -3.40
CA GLY A 57 9.27 5.52 -4.69
C GLY A 57 8.16 5.17 -5.69
N HIS A 58 6.90 5.44 -5.38
CA HIS A 58 5.77 5.13 -6.25
C HIS A 58 5.20 6.38 -6.93
N VAL A 59 4.93 6.28 -8.24
CA VAL A 59 4.15 7.27 -9.00
C VAL A 59 2.85 6.63 -9.44
N MET A 60 1.76 6.99 -8.78
CA MET A 60 0.46 6.30 -8.90
C MET A 60 -0.72 7.29 -8.95
N PRO A 61 -0.79 8.19 -9.95
CA PRO A 61 -1.82 9.23 -10.04
C PRO A 61 -3.26 8.69 -10.06
N GLY A 62 -3.49 7.53 -10.66
CA GLY A 62 -4.78 6.84 -10.64
C GLY A 62 -5.18 6.36 -9.25
N ALA A 63 -4.22 5.85 -8.47
CA ALA A 63 -4.47 5.42 -7.09
C ALA A 63 -4.73 6.62 -6.17
N PHE A 64 -3.97 7.71 -6.30
CA PHE A 64 -4.21 8.96 -5.57
C PHE A 64 -5.56 9.58 -5.93
N LEU A 65 -5.91 9.64 -7.22
CA LEU A 65 -7.20 10.18 -7.64
C LEU A 65 -8.37 9.36 -7.07
N LEU A 66 -8.31 8.02 -7.19
CA LEU A 66 -9.39 7.15 -6.68
C LEU A 66 -9.51 7.20 -5.16
N SER A 67 -8.39 7.10 -4.44
CA SER A 67 -8.38 7.21 -2.98
C SER A 67 -8.84 8.58 -2.51
N GLY A 68 -8.40 9.67 -3.17
CA GLY A 68 -8.82 11.03 -2.86
C GLY A 68 -10.31 11.25 -3.08
N LEU A 69 -10.88 10.75 -4.18
CA LEU A 69 -12.33 10.83 -4.44
C LEU A 69 -13.13 10.10 -3.35
N ILE A 70 -12.71 8.89 -2.98
CA ILE A 70 -13.36 8.10 -1.92
C ILE A 70 -13.25 8.82 -0.57
N SER A 71 -12.06 9.26 -0.19
CA SER A 71 -11.80 9.92 1.09
C SER A 71 -12.54 11.25 1.22
N LYS A 72 -12.61 12.07 0.15
CA LYS A 72 -13.39 13.33 0.19
C LYS A 72 -14.89 13.11 0.23
N ALA A 73 -15.40 12.07 -0.44
CA ALA A 73 -16.82 11.77 -0.45
C ALA A 73 -17.31 11.23 0.89
N ALA A 74 -16.50 10.41 1.57
CA ALA A 74 -16.84 9.80 2.85
C ALA A 74 -15.58 9.64 3.73
N PRO A 75 -15.13 10.72 4.40
CA PRO A 75 -13.92 10.71 5.22
C PRO A 75 -13.96 9.63 6.29
N LEU A 76 -12.91 8.80 6.37
CA LEU A 76 -12.75 7.72 7.35
C LEU A 76 -13.86 6.65 7.37
N VAL A 77 -14.71 6.60 6.34
CA VAL A 77 -15.76 5.57 6.21
C VAL A 77 -15.22 4.37 5.42
N TRP A 78 -14.70 3.38 6.14
CA TRP A 78 -14.05 2.17 5.58
C TRP A 78 -14.89 1.38 4.55
N ALA A 79 -16.23 1.46 4.62
CA ALA A 79 -17.10 0.74 3.70
C ALA A 79 -16.78 1.03 2.21
N TRP A 80 -16.37 2.27 1.89
CA TRP A 80 -16.06 2.67 0.51
C TRP A 80 -14.70 2.17 0.01
N PRO A 81 -13.59 2.29 0.77
CA PRO A 81 -12.35 1.56 0.49
C PRO A 81 -12.59 0.05 0.29
N ALA A 82 -13.32 -0.60 1.19
CA ALA A 82 -13.61 -2.03 1.09
C ALA A 82 -14.41 -2.38 -0.18
N ALA A 83 -15.43 -1.59 -0.52
CA ALA A 83 -16.19 -1.77 -1.76
C ALA A 83 -15.31 -1.59 -3.01
N SER A 84 -14.39 -0.60 -3.00
CA SER A 84 -13.47 -0.37 -4.11
C SER A 84 -12.57 -1.58 -4.37
N LEU A 85 -12.08 -2.25 -3.33
CA LEU A 85 -11.28 -3.47 -3.45
C LEU A 85 -12.08 -4.60 -4.11
N VAL A 86 -13.35 -4.79 -3.71
CA VAL A 86 -14.21 -5.83 -4.29
C VAL A 86 -14.51 -5.56 -5.77
N VAL A 87 -14.76 -4.29 -6.14
CA VAL A 87 -14.98 -3.89 -7.54
C VAL A 87 -13.73 -4.10 -8.38
N LEU A 88 -12.57 -3.66 -7.91
CA LEU A 88 -11.30 -3.85 -8.61
C LEU A 88 -10.94 -5.34 -8.73
N GLN A 89 -11.23 -6.14 -7.71
CA GLN A 89 -11.07 -7.60 -7.75
C GLN A 89 -12.00 -8.25 -8.78
N LEU A 90 -13.25 -7.80 -8.91
CA LEU A 90 -14.16 -8.27 -9.95
C LEU A 90 -13.57 -7.98 -11.34
N LEU A 91 -13.07 -6.77 -11.58
CA LEU A 91 -12.44 -6.40 -12.85
C LEU A 91 -11.22 -7.29 -13.17
N ALA A 92 -10.33 -7.50 -12.19
CA ALA A 92 -9.17 -8.38 -12.33
C ALA A 92 -9.57 -9.82 -12.62
N SER A 93 -10.55 -10.37 -11.88
CA SER A 93 -11.07 -11.72 -12.07
C SER A 93 -11.71 -11.91 -13.45
N LEU A 94 -12.51 -10.95 -13.92
CA LEU A 94 -13.14 -11.00 -15.24
C LEU A 94 -12.13 -10.87 -16.38
N ALA A 95 -11.13 -9.98 -16.25
CA ALA A 95 -10.04 -9.87 -17.20
C ALA A 95 -9.24 -11.18 -17.30
N LEU A 96 -8.99 -11.85 -16.17
CA LEU A 96 -8.34 -13.15 -16.14
C LEU A 96 -9.20 -14.25 -16.78
N VAL A 97 -10.50 -14.33 -16.48
CA VAL A 97 -11.41 -15.29 -17.13
C VAL A 97 -11.37 -15.10 -18.65
N ARG A 98 -11.42 -13.85 -19.12
CA ARG A 98 -11.29 -13.51 -20.55
C ARG A 98 -9.97 -14.00 -21.13
N ALA A 99 -8.84 -13.73 -20.47
CA ALA A 99 -7.52 -14.14 -20.95
C ALA A 99 -7.38 -15.67 -21.03
N LEU A 100 -7.80 -16.38 -19.98
CA LEU A 100 -7.78 -17.84 -19.96
C LEU A 100 -8.70 -18.42 -21.03
N TRP A 101 -9.87 -17.83 -21.25
CA TRP A 101 -10.79 -18.24 -22.32
C TRP A 101 -10.19 -18.04 -23.71
N VAL A 102 -9.49 -16.93 -23.94
CA VAL A 102 -8.78 -16.68 -25.20
C VAL A 102 -7.66 -17.70 -25.42
N ILE A 103 -6.95 -18.11 -24.36
CA ILE A 103 -5.85 -19.09 -24.47
C ILE A 103 -6.39 -20.51 -24.71
N VAL A 104 -7.32 -20.97 -23.87
CA VAL A 104 -7.74 -22.38 -23.76
C VAL A 104 -9.02 -22.69 -24.55
N GLY A 105 -9.95 -21.73 -24.63
CA GLY A 105 -11.28 -21.91 -25.19
C GLY A 105 -12.25 -22.66 -24.26
N ASN A 106 -13.26 -23.31 -24.85
CA ASN A 106 -14.33 -23.99 -24.13
C ASN A 106 -13.91 -25.37 -23.57
N ARG A 107 -12.87 -25.41 -22.72
CA ARG A 107 -12.38 -26.65 -22.08
C ARG A 107 -12.37 -26.50 -20.58
N ALA A 108 -12.85 -27.53 -19.86
CA ALA A 108 -12.92 -27.54 -18.40
C ALA A 108 -11.55 -27.34 -17.72
N VAL A 109 -10.44 -27.65 -18.40
CA VAL A 109 -9.07 -27.43 -17.87
C VAL A 109 -8.77 -25.97 -17.56
N LEU A 110 -9.51 -25.01 -18.14
CA LEU A 110 -9.44 -23.59 -17.79
C LEU A 110 -9.71 -23.33 -16.30
N LEU A 111 -10.56 -24.16 -15.67
CA LEU A 111 -10.94 -23.98 -14.28
C LEU A 111 -9.76 -24.21 -13.31
N VAL A 112 -8.73 -24.96 -13.72
CA VAL A 112 -7.53 -25.23 -12.89
C VAL A 112 -6.72 -23.94 -12.63
N PRO A 113 -6.18 -23.25 -13.66
CA PRO A 113 -5.44 -22.00 -13.44
C PRO A 113 -6.34 -20.88 -12.89
N LEU A 114 -7.63 -20.87 -13.24
CA LEU A 114 -8.58 -19.90 -12.68
C LEU A 114 -8.74 -20.10 -11.16
N THR A 115 -8.98 -21.34 -10.71
CA THR A 115 -9.14 -21.64 -9.28
C THR A 115 -7.86 -21.33 -8.52
N PHE A 116 -6.68 -21.68 -9.07
CA PHE A 116 -5.41 -21.30 -8.49
C PHE A 116 -5.30 -19.78 -8.28
N ALA A 117 -5.56 -19.00 -9.33
CA ALA A 117 -5.40 -17.55 -9.27
C ALA A 117 -6.40 -16.86 -8.34
N LEU A 118 -7.65 -17.36 -8.29
CA LEU A 118 -8.71 -16.80 -7.47
C LEU A 118 -8.48 -17.01 -5.98
N PHE A 119 -8.00 -18.21 -5.60
CA PHE A 119 -7.98 -18.65 -4.21
C PHE A 119 -6.59 -18.78 -3.61
N THR A 120 -5.50 -18.67 -4.37
CA THR A 120 -4.16 -18.71 -3.76
C THR A 120 -3.99 -17.56 -2.74
N PRO A 121 -3.44 -17.85 -1.55
CA PRO A 121 -3.15 -16.84 -0.53
C PRO A 121 -2.02 -15.88 -0.92
N LEU A 122 -1.27 -16.16 -2.00
CA LEU A 122 -0.23 -15.25 -2.51
C LEU A 122 -0.74 -13.87 -2.88
N GLY A 123 -2.03 -13.74 -3.24
CA GLY A 123 -2.68 -12.46 -3.53
C GLY A 123 -3.55 -11.93 -2.37
N VAL A 124 -3.49 -12.53 -1.18
CA VAL A 124 -4.33 -12.11 -0.04
C VAL A 124 -3.84 -10.81 0.60
N PRO A 125 -2.56 -10.69 1.00
CA PRO A 125 -2.09 -9.48 1.69
C PRO A 125 -2.19 -8.21 0.84
N SER A 126 -1.85 -8.28 -0.45
CA SER A 126 -1.97 -7.13 -1.36
C SER A 126 -3.42 -6.73 -1.63
N PHE A 127 -4.39 -7.63 -1.46
CA PHE A 127 -5.81 -7.30 -1.60
C PHE A 127 -6.36 -6.67 -0.31
N ALA A 128 -5.96 -7.18 0.86
CA ALA A 128 -6.53 -6.77 2.14
C ALA A 128 -6.11 -5.36 2.56
N TRP A 129 -4.89 -4.96 2.23
CA TRP A 129 -4.36 -3.62 2.46
C TRP A 129 -4.79 -2.71 1.31
N TRP A 130 -5.58 -1.65 1.60
CA TRP A 130 -6.25 -0.86 0.57
C TRP A 130 -5.29 -0.16 -0.39
N ALA A 131 -4.27 0.55 0.11
CA ALA A 131 -3.26 1.20 -0.71
C ALA A 131 -2.54 0.20 -1.63
N ALA A 132 -2.15 -0.97 -1.11
CA ALA A 132 -1.55 -2.02 -1.92
C ALA A 132 -2.54 -2.59 -2.96
N GLY A 133 -3.82 -2.69 -2.62
CA GLY A 133 -4.87 -3.21 -3.49
C GLY A 133 -5.22 -2.25 -4.64
N LEU A 134 -5.20 -0.95 -4.37
CA LEU A 134 -5.33 0.11 -5.39
C LEU A 134 -4.26 -0.01 -6.46
N ASN A 135 -3.07 -0.50 -6.12
CA ASN A 135 -1.98 -0.71 -7.07
C ASN A 135 -2.06 -2.09 -7.75
N ALA A 136 -2.18 -3.14 -6.93
CA ALA A 136 -2.07 -4.52 -7.39
C ALA A 136 -3.26 -4.97 -8.27
N LEU A 137 -4.49 -4.58 -7.95
CA LEU A 137 -5.68 -5.07 -8.66
C LEU A 137 -5.79 -4.50 -10.09
N PRO A 138 -5.57 -3.18 -10.33
CA PRO A 138 -5.48 -2.65 -11.69
C PRO A 138 -4.33 -3.25 -12.49
N LEU A 139 -3.16 -3.46 -11.87
CA LEU A 139 -2.03 -4.16 -12.50
C LEU A 139 -2.45 -5.56 -12.98
N GLN A 140 -3.08 -6.37 -12.12
CA GLN A 140 -3.53 -7.72 -12.47
C GLN A 140 -4.58 -7.70 -13.59
N ALA A 141 -5.55 -6.78 -13.52
CA ALA A 141 -6.56 -6.61 -14.56
C ALA A 141 -5.93 -6.23 -15.91
N ALA A 142 -5.03 -5.25 -15.91
CA ALA A 142 -4.34 -4.78 -17.10
C ALA A 142 -3.45 -5.88 -17.70
N LEU A 143 -2.67 -6.59 -16.87
CA LEU A 143 -1.81 -7.69 -17.31
C LEU A 143 -2.61 -8.78 -18.04
N ALA A 144 -3.72 -9.22 -17.46
CA ALA A 144 -4.59 -10.22 -18.08
C ALA A 144 -5.26 -9.69 -19.37
N TRP A 145 -5.79 -8.48 -19.33
CA TRP A 145 -6.49 -7.87 -20.47
C TRP A 145 -5.56 -7.64 -21.66
N VAL A 146 -4.41 -7.02 -21.43
CA VAL A 146 -3.41 -6.73 -22.48
C VAL A 146 -2.88 -8.02 -23.08
N THR A 147 -2.66 -9.06 -22.27
CA THR A 147 -2.27 -10.38 -22.77
C THR A 147 -3.34 -10.95 -23.70
N ALA A 148 -4.62 -10.88 -23.32
CA ALA A 148 -5.72 -11.35 -24.16
C ALA A 148 -5.83 -10.55 -25.47
N ASP A 149 -5.67 -9.23 -25.41
CA ASP A 149 -5.66 -8.34 -26.59
C ASP A 149 -4.49 -8.63 -27.51
N ALA A 150 -3.29 -8.88 -26.98
CA ALA A 150 -2.11 -9.24 -27.75
C ALA A 150 -2.33 -10.57 -28.50
N ILE A 151 -2.93 -11.58 -27.84
CA ILE A 151 -3.27 -12.86 -28.48
C ILE A 151 -4.32 -12.64 -29.58
N LEU A 152 -5.37 -11.89 -29.31
CA LEU A 152 -6.45 -11.63 -30.27
C LEU A 152 -5.95 -10.80 -31.46
N LEU A 153 -5.08 -9.83 -31.24
CA LEU A 153 -4.41 -9.08 -32.30
C LEU A 153 -3.60 -10.02 -33.19
N ALA A 154 -2.76 -10.87 -32.61
CA ALA A 154 -1.94 -11.82 -33.37
C ALA A 154 -2.77 -12.83 -34.18
N ARG A 155 -3.95 -13.23 -33.66
CA ARG A 155 -4.86 -14.17 -34.32
C ARG A 155 -5.76 -13.54 -35.38
N THR A 156 -6.23 -12.32 -35.16
CA THR A 156 -7.29 -11.70 -36.00
C THR A 156 -6.79 -10.54 -36.87
N GLY A 157 -5.63 -9.96 -36.57
CA GLY A 157 -5.14 -8.74 -37.21
C GLY A 157 -5.96 -7.48 -36.90
N ASN A 158 -7.00 -7.57 -36.06
CA ASN A 158 -7.88 -6.44 -35.78
C ASN A 158 -7.18 -5.40 -34.90
N ARG A 159 -6.89 -4.23 -35.47
CA ARG A 159 -6.17 -3.12 -34.83
C ARG A 159 -6.85 -2.57 -33.58
N ARG A 160 -8.15 -2.82 -33.37
CA ARG A 160 -8.84 -2.42 -32.12
C ARG A 160 -8.12 -2.94 -30.88
N TYR A 161 -7.56 -4.15 -30.94
CA TYR A 161 -6.86 -4.77 -29.81
C TYR A 161 -5.52 -4.11 -29.52
N ALA A 162 -4.88 -3.47 -30.51
CA ALA A 162 -3.71 -2.64 -30.26
C ALA A 162 -4.11 -1.37 -29.49
N ALA A 163 -5.21 -0.72 -29.88
CA ALA A 163 -5.72 0.47 -29.20
C ALA A 163 -6.21 0.16 -27.77
N THR A 164 -7.04 -0.85 -27.58
CA THR A 164 -7.54 -1.25 -26.25
C THR A 164 -6.41 -1.76 -25.37
N GLY A 165 -5.46 -2.53 -25.92
CA GLY A 165 -4.28 -2.98 -25.19
C GLY A 165 -3.40 -1.81 -24.72
N ALA A 166 -3.15 -0.82 -25.58
CA ALA A 166 -2.38 0.37 -25.21
C ALA A 166 -3.08 1.22 -24.14
N LEU A 167 -4.39 1.45 -24.28
CA LEU A 167 -5.18 2.22 -23.30
C LEU A 167 -5.23 1.54 -21.94
N VAL A 168 -5.45 0.22 -21.90
CA VAL A 168 -5.50 -0.54 -20.64
C VAL A 168 -4.12 -0.63 -19.99
N PHE A 169 -3.05 -0.76 -20.79
CA PHE A 169 -1.69 -0.70 -20.27
C PHE A 169 -1.38 0.66 -19.62
N PHE A 170 -1.71 1.75 -20.29
CA PHE A 170 -1.57 3.09 -19.73
C PHE A 170 -2.40 3.23 -18.44
N GLY A 171 -3.64 2.72 -18.44
CA GLY A 171 -4.46 2.64 -17.24
C GLY A 171 -3.78 1.89 -16.10
N GLY A 172 -3.14 0.75 -16.36
CA GLY A 172 -2.37 0.02 -15.36
C GLY A 172 -1.20 0.82 -14.78
N LEU A 173 -0.47 1.57 -15.63
CA LEU A 173 0.64 2.42 -15.20
C LEU A 173 0.18 3.57 -14.30
N LEU A 174 -1.00 4.14 -14.54
CA LEU A 174 -1.56 5.19 -13.68
C LEU A 174 -1.73 4.72 -12.23
N PHE A 175 -1.95 3.42 -11.99
CA PHE A 175 -2.11 2.88 -10.64
C PHE A 175 -0.83 2.28 -10.07
N PHE A 176 0.10 1.80 -10.91
CA PHE A 176 1.31 1.16 -10.41
C PHE A 176 2.42 1.14 -11.46
N GLU A 177 3.60 1.69 -11.14
CA GLU A 177 4.76 1.67 -12.04
C GLU A 177 5.22 0.24 -12.37
N LYS A 178 4.98 -0.71 -11.45
CA LYS A 178 5.23 -2.14 -11.69
C LYS A 178 4.47 -2.68 -12.91
N SER A 179 3.42 -2.01 -13.38
CA SER A 179 2.74 -2.32 -14.65
C SER A 179 3.66 -2.32 -15.86
N ALA A 180 4.84 -1.69 -15.79
CA ALA A 180 5.87 -1.78 -16.82
C ALA A 180 6.29 -3.22 -17.19
N VAL A 181 6.00 -4.23 -16.36
CA VAL A 181 6.24 -5.64 -16.70
C VAL A 181 5.28 -6.21 -17.76
N ILE A 182 4.10 -5.59 -17.95
CA ILE A 182 3.01 -6.11 -18.79
C ILE A 182 3.45 -6.39 -20.25
N PRO A 183 4.17 -5.49 -20.95
CA PRO A 183 4.56 -5.74 -22.34
C PRO A 183 5.44 -6.98 -22.48
N PHE A 184 6.37 -7.19 -21.53
CA PHE A 184 7.27 -8.34 -21.52
C PHE A 184 6.51 -9.66 -21.27
N VAL A 185 5.59 -9.64 -20.29
CA VAL A 185 4.75 -10.81 -19.97
C VAL A 185 3.83 -11.15 -21.14
N ALA A 186 3.12 -10.16 -21.68
CA ALA A 186 2.21 -10.36 -22.80
C ALA A 186 2.97 -10.91 -24.03
N PHE A 187 4.14 -10.35 -24.35
CA PHE A 187 4.98 -10.85 -25.44
C PHE A 187 5.41 -12.30 -25.21
N ALA A 188 5.91 -12.62 -24.01
CA ALA A 188 6.33 -13.97 -23.66
C ALA A 188 5.17 -14.97 -23.74
N VAL A 189 3.99 -14.63 -23.20
CA VAL A 189 2.80 -15.50 -23.26
C VAL A 189 2.36 -15.75 -24.70
N VAL A 190 2.31 -14.72 -25.56
CA VAL A 190 1.90 -14.88 -26.97
C VAL A 190 2.94 -15.69 -27.75
N ALA A 191 4.23 -15.45 -27.51
CA ALA A 191 5.33 -16.18 -28.15
C ALA A 191 5.33 -17.65 -27.75
N LEU A 192 5.21 -17.94 -26.44
CA LEU A 192 5.10 -19.31 -25.93
C LEU A 192 3.84 -20.02 -26.43
N LEU A 193 2.69 -19.32 -26.45
CA LEU A 193 1.46 -19.88 -26.99
C LEU A 193 1.60 -20.25 -28.47
N THR A 194 2.22 -19.39 -29.26
CA THR A 194 2.51 -19.66 -30.68
C THR A 194 3.48 -20.83 -30.82
N TYR A 195 4.53 -20.89 -30.00
CA TYR A 195 5.53 -21.95 -29.99
C TYR A 195 4.93 -23.33 -29.64
N VAL A 196 4.05 -23.40 -28.63
CA VAL A 196 3.45 -24.68 -28.24
C VAL A 196 2.35 -25.13 -29.20
N GLN A 197 1.71 -24.22 -29.93
CA GLN A 197 0.63 -24.53 -30.89
C GLN A 197 1.11 -24.76 -32.33
N THR A 198 2.37 -24.48 -32.64
CA THR A 198 2.92 -24.60 -34.00
C THR A 198 4.25 -25.35 -34.00
N ASP A 199 4.74 -25.75 -35.17
CA ASP A 199 6.06 -26.39 -35.30
C ASP A 199 7.22 -25.41 -35.44
N LYS A 200 6.96 -24.12 -35.21
CA LYS A 200 7.97 -23.08 -35.22
C LYS A 200 8.97 -23.25 -34.07
N SER A 201 10.21 -22.86 -34.30
CA SER A 201 11.16 -22.64 -33.21
C SER A 201 10.72 -21.46 -32.34
N LEU A 202 11.24 -21.35 -31.12
CA LEU A 202 10.89 -20.25 -30.20
C LEU A 202 11.22 -18.88 -30.81
N LEU A 203 12.36 -18.78 -31.52
CA LEU A 203 12.78 -17.54 -32.20
C LEU A 203 11.83 -17.19 -33.35
N GLN A 204 11.40 -18.18 -34.15
CA GLN A 204 10.44 -17.96 -35.24
C GLN A 204 9.07 -17.55 -34.69
N ALA A 205 8.64 -18.13 -33.57
CA ALA A 205 7.41 -17.74 -32.88
C ALA A 205 7.51 -16.28 -32.38
N ALA A 206 8.60 -15.91 -31.72
CA ALA A 206 8.82 -14.54 -31.25
C ALA A 206 8.85 -13.52 -32.41
N ALA A 207 9.54 -13.83 -33.51
CA ALA A 207 9.58 -12.97 -34.69
C ALA A 207 8.21 -12.82 -35.37
N ASP A 208 7.38 -13.86 -35.37
CA ASP A 208 6.00 -13.79 -35.86
C ASP A 208 5.11 -12.92 -34.96
N VAL A 209 5.24 -13.04 -33.64
CA VAL A 209 4.53 -12.22 -32.66
C VAL A 209 4.92 -10.75 -32.76
N TRP A 210 6.21 -10.46 -32.95
CA TRP A 210 6.68 -9.10 -33.20
C TRP A 210 6.03 -8.51 -34.45
N ARG A 211 6.09 -9.22 -35.59
CA ARG A 211 5.53 -8.73 -36.86
C ARG A 211 4.01 -8.54 -36.80
N ARG A 212 3.27 -9.51 -36.25
CA ARG A 212 1.80 -9.46 -36.18
C ARG A 212 1.28 -8.46 -35.15
N GLY A 213 2.05 -8.20 -34.10
CA GLY A 213 1.69 -7.29 -33.02
C GLY A 213 2.42 -5.95 -33.05
N ALA A 214 3.19 -5.64 -34.10
CA ALA A 214 4.14 -4.51 -34.12
C ALA A 214 3.51 -3.18 -33.66
N VAL A 215 2.28 -2.89 -34.10
CA VAL A 215 1.54 -1.69 -33.68
C VAL A 215 1.35 -1.65 -32.17
N LEU A 216 0.93 -2.75 -31.54
CA LEU A 216 0.77 -2.82 -30.09
C LEU A 216 2.13 -2.69 -29.39
N TRP A 217 3.15 -3.45 -29.80
CA TRP A 217 4.45 -3.46 -29.14
C TRP A 217 5.13 -2.09 -29.16
N VAL A 218 5.08 -1.40 -30.31
CA VAL A 218 5.62 -0.04 -30.45
C VAL A 218 4.85 0.93 -29.56
N SER A 219 3.51 0.85 -29.51
CA SER A 219 2.71 1.68 -28.62
C SER A 219 3.03 1.44 -27.14
N LEU A 220 3.14 0.18 -26.71
CA LEU A 220 3.48 -0.17 -25.33
C LEU A 220 4.89 0.32 -24.97
N LEU A 221 5.86 0.18 -25.88
CA LEU A 221 7.23 0.67 -25.68
C LEU A 221 7.26 2.20 -25.60
N ALA A 222 6.56 2.91 -26.48
CA ALA A 222 6.48 4.37 -26.46
C ALA A 222 5.86 4.88 -25.14
N ILE A 223 4.78 4.25 -24.67
CA ILE A 223 4.17 4.57 -23.38
C ILE A 223 5.16 4.29 -22.23
N THR A 224 5.88 3.17 -22.28
CA THR A 224 6.88 2.81 -21.26
C THR A 224 7.99 3.84 -21.19
N VAL A 225 8.55 4.26 -22.34
CA VAL A 225 9.61 5.28 -22.41
C VAL A 225 9.11 6.63 -21.87
N ALA A 226 7.91 7.05 -22.27
CA ALA A 226 7.32 8.28 -21.75
C ALA A 226 7.09 8.21 -20.22
N TRP A 227 6.64 7.06 -19.73
CA TRP A 227 6.44 6.83 -18.30
C TRP A 227 7.76 6.83 -17.52
N VAL A 228 8.82 6.22 -18.06
CA VAL A 228 10.15 6.23 -17.44
C VAL A 228 10.66 7.67 -17.32
N ALA A 229 10.53 8.48 -18.38
CA ALA A 229 10.92 9.88 -18.34
C ALA A 229 10.16 10.66 -17.25
N LEU A 230 8.84 10.48 -17.17
CA LEU A 230 8.01 11.05 -16.10
C LEU A 230 8.48 10.57 -14.72
N TYR A 231 8.64 9.27 -14.53
CA TYR A 231 9.07 8.67 -13.26
C TYR A 231 10.39 9.27 -12.78
N THR A 232 11.39 9.36 -13.64
CA THR A 232 12.71 9.94 -13.29
C THR A 232 12.68 11.43 -13.02
N SER A 233 11.63 12.14 -13.46
CA SER A 233 11.43 13.56 -13.16
C SER A 233 10.71 13.82 -11.83
N VAL A 234 9.99 12.81 -11.33
CA VAL A 234 9.17 12.90 -10.11
C VAL A 234 9.86 12.24 -8.92
N VAL A 235 10.42 11.04 -9.12
CA VAL A 235 10.97 10.20 -8.06
C VAL A 235 12.46 10.43 -7.92
N ASP A 236 12.90 10.83 -6.72
CA ASP A 236 14.32 10.92 -6.37
C ASP A 236 14.79 9.64 -5.66
N GLN A 237 14.85 8.54 -6.41
CA GLN A 237 15.19 7.23 -5.84
C GLN A 237 16.69 7.01 -5.72
N ARG A 238 17.26 7.42 -4.58
CA ARG A 238 18.71 7.24 -4.29
C ARG A 238 19.07 5.97 -3.53
N ARG A 239 18.09 5.15 -3.13
CA ARG A 239 18.30 3.97 -2.29
C ARG A 239 18.39 2.69 -3.11
N TRP A 240 19.62 2.35 -3.49
CA TRP A 240 19.98 1.01 -3.95
C TRP A 240 20.96 0.41 -2.96
N SER A 241 20.68 -0.81 -2.50
CA SER A 241 21.58 -1.54 -1.62
C SER A 241 22.59 -2.34 -2.42
N THR A 242 23.83 -2.32 -1.93
CA THR A 242 24.91 -3.21 -2.37
C THR A 242 25.04 -4.44 -1.48
N ASP A 243 24.12 -4.65 -0.52
CA ASP A 243 24.07 -5.83 0.33
C ASP A 243 23.46 -7.03 -0.42
N LEU A 244 24.27 -7.60 -1.31
CA LEU A 244 23.93 -8.79 -2.07
C LEU A 244 23.67 -10.02 -1.18
N PRO A 245 24.41 -10.25 -0.07
CA PRO A 245 24.09 -11.34 0.86
C PRO A 245 22.67 -11.23 1.43
N MET A 246 22.25 -10.07 1.93
CA MET A 246 20.88 -9.88 2.43
C MET A 246 19.85 -10.03 1.31
N THR A 247 20.13 -9.46 0.14
CA THR A 247 19.25 -9.61 -1.05
C THR A 247 19.06 -11.08 -1.42
N TRP A 248 20.11 -11.89 -1.38
CA TRP A 248 20.03 -13.33 -1.61
C TRP A 248 19.23 -14.06 -0.52
N GLN A 249 19.41 -13.69 0.75
CA GLN A 249 18.63 -14.27 1.85
C GLN A 249 17.13 -13.98 1.69
N LEU A 250 16.76 -12.73 1.36
CA LEU A 250 15.38 -12.35 1.06
C LEU A 250 14.82 -13.11 -0.14
N LEU A 251 15.60 -13.23 -1.22
CA LEU A 251 15.20 -14.01 -2.39
C LEU A 251 14.97 -15.47 -2.04
N ARG A 252 15.89 -16.13 -1.33
CA ARG A 252 15.70 -17.52 -0.87
C ARG A 252 14.48 -17.66 0.05
N ARG A 253 14.28 -16.69 0.95
CA ARG A 253 13.15 -16.67 1.89
C ARG A 253 11.82 -16.54 1.15
N SER A 254 11.77 -15.70 0.11
CA SER A 254 10.60 -15.51 -0.75
C SER A 254 10.11 -16.82 -1.37
N PHE A 255 11.02 -17.69 -1.83
CA PHE A 255 10.67 -18.98 -2.40
C PHE A 255 10.27 -19.99 -1.34
N THR A 256 11.11 -20.15 -0.32
CA THR A 256 10.94 -21.21 0.69
C THR A 256 9.76 -20.99 1.63
N HIS A 257 9.46 -19.73 1.96
CA HIS A 257 8.43 -19.37 2.95
C HIS A 257 7.24 -18.60 2.34
N GLY A 258 7.34 -18.18 1.08
CA GLY A 258 6.25 -17.49 0.36
C GLY A 258 5.71 -18.29 -0.81
N ILE A 259 6.41 -18.25 -1.95
CA ILE A 259 5.93 -18.76 -3.24
C ILE A 259 5.58 -20.25 -3.17
N VAL A 260 6.50 -21.11 -2.71
CA VAL A 260 6.32 -22.56 -2.74
C VAL A 260 5.19 -23.03 -1.81
N PRO A 261 5.12 -22.59 -0.54
CA PRO A 261 3.95 -22.86 0.30
C PRO A 261 2.62 -22.37 -0.32
N GLY A 262 2.63 -21.21 -0.98
CA GLY A 262 1.46 -20.65 -1.66
C GLY A 262 0.92 -21.49 -2.81
N LEU A 263 1.74 -22.36 -3.42
CA LEU A 263 1.31 -23.29 -4.48
C LEU A 263 0.33 -24.35 -3.99
N VAL A 264 0.38 -24.69 -2.70
CA VAL A 264 -0.52 -25.67 -2.05
C VAL A 264 -1.53 -25.02 -1.13
N GLY A 265 -1.71 -23.69 -1.23
CA GLY A 265 -2.65 -22.94 -0.40
C GLY A 265 -2.14 -22.58 0.99
N GLY A 266 -0.85 -22.74 1.29
CA GLY A 266 -0.19 -22.27 2.51
C GLY A 266 -0.05 -20.74 2.59
N PRO A 267 0.28 -20.12 3.74
CA PRO A 267 1.16 -20.68 4.77
C PRO A 267 0.45 -21.33 5.96
N TRP A 268 -0.89 -21.33 6.03
CA TRP A 268 -1.71 -21.78 7.17
C TRP A 268 -1.58 -20.95 8.45
N GLN A 269 -0.41 -20.41 8.73
CA GLN A 269 -0.14 -19.56 9.90
C GLN A 269 0.38 -18.20 9.47
N TRP A 270 -0.15 -17.18 10.12
CA TRP A 270 0.23 -15.78 9.94
C TRP A 270 0.56 -15.20 11.29
N GLN A 271 1.61 -14.39 11.33
CA GLN A 271 1.98 -13.62 12.51
C GLN A 271 2.00 -12.14 12.17
N ARG A 272 1.84 -11.34 13.20
CA ARG A 272 1.83 -9.88 13.15
C ARG A 272 2.36 -9.33 14.47
N TRP A 273 3.12 -8.25 14.40
CA TRP A 273 3.32 -7.32 15.51
C TRP A 273 2.89 -5.95 14.99
N ASP A 274 2.24 -5.13 15.82
CA ASP A 274 1.90 -3.78 15.38
C ASP A 274 3.14 -2.89 15.32
N PRO A 275 3.22 -1.99 14.33
CA PRO A 275 2.24 -1.69 13.28
C PRO A 275 2.56 -2.36 11.93
N ALA A 276 3.11 -3.58 11.91
CA ALA A 276 3.50 -4.28 10.68
C ALA A 276 2.33 -5.03 10.01
N SER A 277 2.43 -5.25 8.70
CA SER A 277 1.49 -6.09 7.96
C SER A 277 1.74 -7.57 8.28
N PRO A 278 0.71 -8.44 8.32
CA PRO A 278 0.91 -9.86 8.58
C PRO A 278 1.90 -10.52 7.61
N TRP A 279 2.73 -11.44 8.13
CA TRP A 279 3.62 -12.28 7.32
C TRP A 279 3.36 -13.76 7.55
N GLY A 280 3.61 -14.56 6.52
CA GLY A 280 3.39 -16.00 6.53
C GLY A 280 4.47 -16.76 7.28
N VAL A 281 4.08 -17.65 8.19
CA VAL A 281 4.99 -18.53 8.93
C VAL A 281 4.64 -19.99 8.63
N PRO A 282 4.95 -20.48 7.41
CA PRO A 282 4.50 -21.80 6.99
C PRO A 282 5.13 -22.90 7.85
N PRO A 283 4.33 -23.80 8.44
CA PRO A 283 4.85 -25.00 9.08
C PRO A 283 5.67 -25.83 8.07
N THR A 284 6.68 -26.56 8.55
CA THR A 284 7.56 -27.37 7.71
C THR A 284 6.79 -28.33 6.79
N VAL A 285 5.67 -28.89 7.26
CA VAL A 285 4.80 -29.76 6.44
C VAL A 285 4.28 -29.04 5.20
N VAL A 286 3.89 -27.77 5.30
CA VAL A 286 3.37 -26.98 4.18
C VAL A 286 4.48 -26.69 3.17
N ILE A 287 5.70 -26.39 3.67
CA ILE A 287 6.87 -26.18 2.83
C ILE A 287 7.18 -27.46 2.03
N VAL A 288 7.21 -28.62 2.71
CA VAL A 288 7.45 -29.93 2.08
C VAL A 288 6.35 -30.26 1.06
N LEU A 289 5.08 -30.09 1.42
CA LEU A 289 3.96 -30.31 0.50
C LEU A 289 4.05 -29.39 -0.73
N GLY A 290 4.44 -28.13 -0.54
CA GLY A 290 4.67 -27.18 -1.64
C GLY A 290 5.75 -27.65 -2.61
N TRP A 291 6.90 -28.11 -2.10
CA TRP A 291 7.97 -28.66 -2.94
C TRP A 291 7.58 -29.95 -3.65
N VAL A 292 6.89 -30.86 -2.95
CA VAL A 292 6.38 -32.11 -3.54
C VAL A 292 5.37 -31.80 -4.65
N ALA A 293 4.43 -30.87 -4.42
CA ALA A 293 3.45 -30.46 -5.41
C ALA A 293 4.11 -29.80 -6.63
N LEU A 294 5.11 -28.94 -6.42
CA LEU A 294 5.88 -28.32 -7.50
C LEU A 294 6.65 -29.37 -8.31
N ALA A 295 7.37 -30.29 -7.64
CA ALA A 295 8.10 -31.37 -8.29
C ALA A 295 7.15 -32.29 -9.08
N ALA A 296 6.00 -32.65 -8.50
CA ALA A 296 4.96 -33.44 -9.16
C ALA A 296 4.39 -32.71 -10.38
N ALA A 297 4.08 -31.41 -10.28
CA ALA A 297 3.58 -30.61 -11.40
C ALA A 297 4.60 -30.53 -12.55
N VAL A 298 5.88 -30.32 -12.24
CA VAL A 298 6.97 -30.34 -13.24
C VAL A 298 7.11 -31.73 -13.87
N ALA A 299 7.22 -32.78 -13.06
CA ALA A 299 7.41 -34.15 -13.55
C ALA A 299 6.22 -34.61 -14.42
N VAL A 300 4.99 -34.44 -13.95
CA VAL A 300 3.77 -34.80 -14.68
C VAL A 300 3.64 -33.99 -15.98
N SER A 301 3.91 -32.69 -15.93
CA SER A 301 3.81 -31.85 -17.12
C SER A 301 4.88 -32.21 -18.16
N MET A 302 6.12 -32.46 -17.75
CA MET A 302 7.22 -32.88 -18.65
C MET A 302 7.01 -34.27 -19.23
N ALA A 303 6.49 -35.22 -18.43
CA ALA A 303 6.19 -36.57 -18.86
C ALA A 303 5.04 -36.62 -19.86
N ARG A 304 4.05 -35.73 -19.71
CA ARG A 304 2.83 -35.73 -20.53
C ARG A 304 2.88 -34.82 -21.75
N LYS A 305 3.54 -33.67 -21.65
CA LYS A 305 3.53 -32.62 -22.68
C LYS A 305 4.90 -32.43 -23.32
N GLN A 306 4.88 -32.04 -24.59
CA GLN A 306 6.08 -31.58 -25.29
C GLN A 306 6.22 -30.05 -25.15
N LYS A 307 7.39 -29.51 -25.49
CA LYS A 307 7.63 -28.06 -25.62
C LYS A 307 7.39 -27.22 -24.34
N LEU A 308 7.40 -27.84 -23.15
CA LEU A 308 7.14 -27.12 -21.90
C LEU A 308 8.37 -26.52 -21.22
N ALA A 309 9.60 -26.92 -21.59
CA ALA A 309 10.80 -26.41 -20.92
C ALA A 309 10.86 -24.87 -20.93
N PRO A 310 10.62 -24.16 -22.06
CA PRO A 310 10.59 -22.70 -22.07
C PRO A 310 9.49 -22.08 -21.20
N VAL A 311 8.35 -22.76 -21.04
CA VAL A 311 7.23 -22.28 -20.18
C VAL A 311 7.64 -22.29 -18.72
N TRP A 312 8.26 -23.37 -18.23
CA TRP A 312 8.75 -23.45 -16.86
C TRP A 312 9.94 -22.53 -16.60
N LEU A 313 10.86 -22.40 -17.55
CA LEU A 313 11.97 -21.46 -17.45
C LEU A 313 11.47 -20.01 -17.39
N THR A 314 10.42 -19.67 -18.15
CA THR A 314 9.78 -18.34 -18.08
C THR A 314 9.10 -18.12 -16.73
N ALA A 315 8.41 -19.13 -16.19
CA ALA A 315 7.79 -19.06 -14.87
C ALA A 315 8.83 -18.82 -13.76
N LEU A 316 9.92 -19.60 -13.76
CA LEU A 316 11.02 -19.43 -12.81
C LEU A 316 11.73 -18.09 -12.97
N GLY A 317 12.03 -17.70 -14.22
CA GLY A 317 12.68 -16.44 -14.55
C GLY A 317 11.86 -15.24 -14.07
N TYR A 318 10.55 -15.25 -14.29
CA TYR A 318 9.66 -14.18 -13.81
C TYR A 318 9.58 -14.15 -12.28
N ALA A 319 9.47 -15.31 -11.63
CA ALA A 319 9.42 -15.43 -10.18
C ALA A 319 10.70 -14.90 -9.50
N VAL A 320 11.86 -15.02 -10.15
CA VAL A 320 13.12 -14.45 -9.67
C VAL A 320 13.24 -12.97 -10.02
N ALA A 321 13.07 -12.62 -11.30
CA ALA A 321 13.32 -11.28 -11.82
C ALA A 321 12.46 -10.20 -11.16
N CYS A 322 11.19 -10.50 -10.87
CA CYS A 322 10.30 -9.52 -10.24
C CYS A 322 10.62 -9.23 -8.76
N GLN A 323 11.42 -10.08 -8.11
CA GLN A 323 11.79 -9.90 -6.70
C GLN A 323 13.11 -9.15 -6.52
N ILE A 324 14.01 -9.26 -7.50
CA ILE A 324 15.36 -8.67 -7.42
C ILE A 324 15.30 -7.15 -7.17
N PRO A 325 14.57 -6.33 -7.96
CA PRO A 325 14.53 -4.88 -7.72
C PRO A 325 14.01 -4.53 -6.33
N ILE A 326 12.95 -5.21 -5.88
CA ILE A 326 12.32 -5.00 -4.57
C ILE A 326 13.34 -5.22 -3.45
N TYR A 327 14.08 -6.34 -3.51
CA TYR A 327 15.05 -6.67 -2.47
C TYR A 327 16.34 -5.87 -2.56
N LEU A 328 16.75 -5.41 -3.74
CA LEU A 328 17.85 -4.45 -3.87
C LEU A 328 17.50 -3.08 -3.26
N MET A 329 16.24 -2.65 -3.37
CA MET A 329 15.80 -1.36 -2.82
C MET A 329 15.47 -1.41 -1.32
N ARG A 330 15.17 -2.61 -0.80
CA ARG A 330 14.72 -2.79 0.58
C ARG A 330 15.77 -3.48 1.48
N SER A 331 16.89 -3.97 0.95
CA SER A 331 17.89 -4.67 1.76
C SER A 331 18.85 -3.72 2.48
N SER A 332 19.17 -4.07 3.72
CA SER A 332 20.17 -3.46 4.58
C SER A 332 20.63 -4.50 5.61
N PRO A 333 21.74 -4.26 6.34
CA PRO A 333 22.18 -5.14 7.42
C PRO A 333 21.11 -5.37 8.51
N PHE A 334 20.15 -4.47 8.65
CA PHE A 334 19.07 -4.53 9.65
C PHE A 334 17.71 -4.94 9.07
N THR A 335 17.66 -5.35 7.80
CA THR A 335 16.40 -5.76 7.17
C THR A 335 15.93 -7.10 7.70
N ALA A 336 14.68 -7.14 8.18
CA ALA A 336 14.02 -8.35 8.64
C ALA A 336 13.67 -9.29 7.47
N LEU A 337 13.95 -10.59 7.61
CA LEU A 337 13.65 -11.58 6.57
C LEU A 337 12.14 -11.79 6.37
N GLU A 338 11.36 -11.47 7.39
CA GLU A 338 9.89 -11.46 7.42
C GLU A 338 9.30 -10.57 6.33
N LEU A 339 10.06 -9.57 5.85
CA LEU A 339 9.66 -8.73 4.70
C LEU A 339 9.33 -9.60 3.47
N ALA A 340 10.12 -10.62 3.20
CA ALA A 340 9.90 -11.56 2.09
C ALA A 340 8.72 -12.53 2.34
N GLN A 341 8.17 -12.54 3.55
CA GLN A 341 7.06 -13.41 3.96
C GLN A 341 5.70 -12.68 3.99
N THR A 342 5.68 -11.35 3.78
CA THR A 342 4.44 -10.54 3.74
C THR A 342 3.53 -10.84 2.55
N LEU A 343 4.02 -11.59 1.55
CA LEU A 343 3.36 -12.00 0.30
C LEU A 343 2.80 -10.88 -0.61
N ARG A 344 2.81 -9.63 -0.16
CA ARG A 344 2.26 -8.47 -0.89
C ARG A 344 2.92 -8.19 -2.25
N TYR A 345 4.09 -8.78 -2.50
CA TYR A 345 4.87 -8.60 -3.74
C TYR A 345 4.58 -9.64 -4.84
N TYR A 346 3.69 -10.62 -4.58
CA TYR A 346 3.39 -11.71 -5.52
C TYR A 346 2.08 -11.64 -6.33
N PRO A 347 1.21 -10.59 -6.26
CA PRO A 347 -0.09 -10.66 -6.94
C PRO A 347 0.02 -10.81 -8.46
N ASP A 348 1.00 -10.17 -9.10
CA ASP A 348 1.30 -10.32 -10.53
C ASP A 348 1.82 -11.71 -10.88
N LEU A 349 2.68 -12.29 -10.05
CA LEU A 349 3.18 -13.67 -10.22
C LEU A 349 2.03 -14.68 -10.30
N VAL A 350 0.99 -14.51 -9.48
CA VAL A 350 -0.20 -15.38 -9.52
C VAL A 350 -0.85 -15.39 -10.90
N VAL A 351 -1.03 -14.21 -11.50
CA VAL A 351 -1.63 -14.07 -12.83
C VAL A 351 -0.71 -14.65 -13.91
N VAL A 352 0.59 -14.39 -13.84
CA VAL A 352 1.57 -14.94 -14.78
C VAL A 352 1.60 -16.47 -14.74
N LEU A 353 1.62 -17.07 -13.55
CA LEU A 353 1.57 -18.53 -13.39
C LEU A 353 0.28 -19.12 -13.96
N ALA A 354 -0.86 -18.47 -13.78
CA ALA A 354 -2.13 -18.91 -14.34
C ALA A 354 -2.14 -18.85 -15.89
N LEU A 355 -1.60 -17.78 -16.47
CA LEU A 355 -1.45 -17.62 -17.92
C LEU A 355 -0.48 -18.67 -18.50
N LEU A 356 0.67 -18.89 -17.87
CA LEU A 356 1.66 -19.88 -18.30
C LEU A 356 1.14 -21.32 -18.14
N ALA A 357 0.37 -21.61 -17.09
CA ALA A 357 -0.32 -22.89 -16.94
C ALA A 357 -1.33 -23.11 -18.08
N ALA A 358 -2.11 -22.08 -18.42
CA ALA A 358 -3.03 -22.13 -19.57
C ALA A 358 -2.30 -22.40 -20.90
N VAL A 359 -1.16 -21.75 -21.13
CA VAL A 359 -0.28 -22.03 -22.27
C VAL A 359 0.20 -23.49 -22.24
N GLY A 360 0.64 -23.98 -21.08
CA GLY A 360 1.09 -25.36 -20.92
C GLY A 360 0.01 -26.41 -21.21
N PHE A 361 -1.25 -26.12 -20.88
CA PHE A 361 -2.37 -27.00 -21.23
C PHE A 361 -2.64 -27.08 -22.73
N CYS A 362 -2.28 -26.04 -23.49
CA CYS A 362 -2.37 -26.00 -24.95
C CYS A 362 -1.23 -26.74 -25.66
N ALA A 363 -0.17 -27.14 -24.96
CA ALA A 363 0.94 -27.87 -25.56
C ALA A 363 0.53 -29.30 -26.01
N PRO A 364 1.15 -29.85 -27.07
CA PRO A 364 0.84 -31.18 -27.56
C PRO A 364 1.25 -32.26 -26.54
N ASN A 365 0.46 -33.33 -26.48
CA ASN A 365 0.79 -34.49 -25.65
C ASN A 365 1.92 -35.30 -26.29
N ARG A 366 2.73 -35.97 -25.48
CA ARG A 366 3.69 -36.99 -25.96
C ARG A 366 2.95 -38.27 -26.36
N SER A 367 3.51 -39.01 -27.32
CA SER A 367 3.01 -40.32 -27.79
C SER A 367 3.59 -41.51 -27.01
N THR A 368 4.18 -41.28 -25.84
CA THR A 368 4.75 -42.35 -25.00
C THR A 368 3.65 -43.12 -24.27
N ALA A 369 3.88 -44.41 -24.00
CA ALA A 369 2.93 -45.25 -23.25
C ALA A 369 2.55 -44.64 -21.88
N GLN A 370 3.52 -44.00 -21.21
CA GLN A 370 3.30 -43.28 -19.96
C GLN A 370 2.37 -42.06 -20.12
N ALA A 371 2.46 -41.32 -21.23
CA ALA A 371 1.57 -40.20 -21.50
C ALA A 371 0.15 -40.67 -21.85
N GLN A 372 0.03 -41.78 -22.58
CA GLN A 372 -1.25 -42.42 -22.93
C GLN A 372 -1.95 -43.01 -21.69
N ALA A 373 -1.20 -43.59 -20.76
CA ALA A 373 -1.74 -44.06 -19.47
C ALA A 373 -2.35 -42.91 -18.61
N MET A 374 -2.01 -41.65 -18.92
CA MET A 374 -2.52 -40.45 -18.25
C MET A 374 -3.63 -39.73 -19.05
N ASP A 375 -4.21 -40.39 -20.05
CA ASP A 375 -5.35 -39.87 -20.79
C ASP A 375 -6.60 -39.73 -19.91
N THR A 376 -7.65 -39.12 -20.47
CA THR A 376 -8.86 -38.81 -19.72
C THR A 376 -9.53 -40.09 -19.22
N SER A 377 -9.54 -40.29 -17.90
CA SER A 377 -10.23 -41.37 -17.21
C SER A 377 -11.04 -40.83 -16.02
N PRO A 378 -12.09 -41.54 -15.58
CA PRO A 378 -12.84 -41.15 -14.38
C PRO A 378 -11.95 -41.01 -13.14
N ALA A 379 -10.99 -41.94 -12.98
CA ALA A 379 -10.02 -41.91 -11.88
C ALA A 379 -9.13 -40.65 -11.91
N ARG A 380 -8.64 -40.25 -13.09
CA ARG A 380 -7.86 -39.01 -13.24
C ARG A 380 -8.70 -37.78 -12.95
N THR A 381 -9.94 -37.74 -13.41
CA THR A 381 -10.86 -36.64 -13.12
C THR A 381 -11.12 -36.54 -11.62
N ALA A 382 -11.39 -37.65 -10.94
CA ALA A 382 -11.55 -37.69 -9.48
C ALA A 382 -10.29 -37.22 -8.75
N ALA A 383 -9.09 -37.65 -9.18
CA ALA A 383 -7.83 -37.20 -8.59
C ALA A 383 -7.60 -35.70 -8.77
N VAL A 384 -7.86 -35.14 -9.96
CA VAL A 384 -7.76 -33.69 -10.21
C VAL A 384 -8.76 -32.93 -9.33
N LEU A 385 -10.02 -33.39 -9.25
CA LEU A 385 -11.03 -32.77 -8.40
C LEU A 385 -10.63 -32.81 -6.91
N ALA A 386 -10.09 -33.94 -6.44
CA ALA A 386 -9.60 -34.07 -5.06
C ALA A 386 -8.43 -33.12 -4.77
N VAL A 387 -7.46 -33.01 -5.69
CA VAL A 387 -6.34 -32.07 -5.56
C VAL A 387 -6.84 -30.62 -5.56
N MET A 388 -7.76 -30.27 -6.45
CA MET A 388 -8.34 -28.92 -6.51
C MET A 388 -9.17 -28.60 -5.27
N ALA A 389 -9.95 -29.55 -4.74
CA ALA A 389 -10.70 -29.39 -3.51
C ALA A 389 -9.77 -29.24 -2.29
N GLY A 390 -8.69 -30.04 -2.22
CA GLY A 390 -7.67 -29.92 -1.19
C GLY A 390 -6.94 -28.58 -1.23
N PHE A 391 -6.57 -28.12 -2.43
CA PHE A 391 -6.00 -26.78 -2.63
C PHE A 391 -6.97 -25.68 -2.18
N LEU A 392 -8.24 -25.75 -2.60
CA LEU A 392 -9.28 -24.80 -2.21
C LEU A 392 -9.44 -24.74 -0.68
N PHE A 393 -9.56 -25.89 -0.02
CA PHE A 393 -9.68 -25.97 1.42
C PHE A 393 -8.45 -25.36 2.12
N SER A 394 -7.25 -25.74 1.69
CA SER A 394 -5.97 -25.21 2.20
C SER A 394 -5.88 -23.69 2.05
N SER A 395 -6.22 -23.18 0.87
CA SER A 395 -6.27 -21.75 0.55
C SER A 395 -7.27 -20.96 1.40
N LEU A 396 -8.48 -21.50 1.57
CA LEU A 396 -9.52 -20.89 2.40
C LEU A 396 -9.10 -20.88 3.87
N TYR A 397 -8.46 -21.95 4.34
CA TYR A 397 -7.89 -22.02 5.68
C TYR A 397 -6.82 -20.94 5.90
N SER A 398 -5.84 -20.82 4.98
CA SER A 398 -4.84 -19.74 5.03
C SER A 398 -5.45 -18.35 4.97
N THR A 399 -6.53 -18.16 4.21
CA THR A 399 -7.21 -16.86 4.11
C THR A 399 -7.96 -16.54 5.40
N ALA A 400 -8.58 -17.54 6.04
CA ALA A 400 -9.26 -17.38 7.32
C ALA A 400 -8.27 -17.04 8.44
N THR A 401 -7.12 -17.71 8.52
CA THR A 401 -6.08 -17.41 9.51
C THR A 401 -5.36 -16.09 9.21
N PHE A 402 -5.29 -15.67 7.95
CA PHE A 402 -4.87 -14.30 7.61
C PHE A 402 -5.85 -13.28 8.17
N LEU A 403 -7.16 -13.47 7.97
CA LEU A 403 -8.18 -12.55 8.45
C LEU A 403 -8.14 -12.39 9.98
N THR A 404 -7.87 -13.45 10.73
CA THR A 404 -7.71 -13.35 12.19
C THR A 404 -6.53 -12.46 12.57
N SER A 405 -5.39 -12.59 11.89
CA SER A 405 -4.22 -11.73 12.11
C SER A 405 -4.41 -10.30 11.57
N TRP A 406 -5.18 -10.13 10.50
CA TRP A 406 -5.48 -8.82 9.92
C TRP A 406 -6.41 -7.99 10.80
N ARG A 407 -7.33 -8.64 11.52
CA ARG A 407 -8.26 -8.02 12.47
C ARG A 407 -7.60 -7.52 13.75
N ASP A 408 -6.44 -8.07 14.09
CA ASP A 408 -5.61 -7.57 15.18
C ASP A 408 -4.97 -6.26 14.72
N ASN A 409 -5.74 -5.17 14.82
CA ASN A 409 -5.39 -3.85 14.33
C ASN A 409 -6.02 -2.77 15.25
N PRO A 410 -5.22 -1.97 15.98
CA PRO A 410 -5.72 -0.96 16.92
C PRO A 410 -6.39 0.25 16.22
N THR A 411 -6.14 0.43 14.92
CA THR A 411 -6.56 1.60 14.14
C THR A 411 -8.06 1.84 14.16
N LYS A 412 -8.88 0.78 14.15
CA LYS A 412 -10.34 0.93 14.14
C LYS A 412 -10.86 1.62 15.39
N SER A 413 -10.52 1.08 16.55
CA SER A 413 -10.91 1.67 17.83
C SER A 413 -10.29 3.05 18.04
N TYR A 414 -9.03 3.23 17.63
CA TYR A 414 -8.33 4.50 17.76
C TYR A 414 -9.03 5.61 16.97
N LEU A 415 -9.29 5.39 15.68
CA LEU A 415 -9.93 6.40 14.82
C LEU A 415 -11.35 6.71 15.26
N GLN A 416 -12.13 5.70 15.67
CA GLN A 416 -13.50 5.91 16.17
C GLN A 416 -13.52 6.74 17.46
N ASN A 417 -12.60 6.46 18.40
CA ASN A 417 -12.48 7.23 19.63
C ASN A 417 -12.01 8.67 19.34
N ALA A 418 -11.01 8.83 18.45
CA ALA A 418 -10.45 10.12 18.10
C ALA A 418 -11.49 11.00 17.39
N GLU A 419 -12.23 10.46 16.42
CA GLU A 419 -13.31 11.15 15.71
C GLU A 419 -14.40 11.61 16.69
N ALA A 420 -14.87 10.71 17.58
CA ALA A 420 -15.88 11.05 18.58
C ALA A 420 -15.38 12.12 19.57
N ALA A 421 -14.11 12.05 19.96
CA ALA A 421 -13.49 13.01 20.87
C ALA A 421 -13.28 14.39 20.21
N LEU A 422 -12.84 14.43 18.96
CA LEU A 422 -12.74 15.67 18.18
C LEU A 422 -14.11 16.33 18.01
N ALA A 423 -15.14 15.57 17.62
CA ALA A 423 -16.49 16.09 17.48
C ALA A 423 -17.06 16.62 18.79
N ARG A 424 -16.75 15.97 19.92
CA ARG A 424 -17.13 16.45 21.25
C ARG A 424 -16.39 17.75 21.60
N ALA A 425 -15.07 17.77 21.42
CA ALA A 425 -14.25 18.93 21.70
C ALA A 425 -14.68 20.18 20.92
N ALA A 426 -15.09 20.01 19.66
CA ALA A 426 -15.60 21.08 18.82
C ALA A 426 -16.93 21.67 19.33
N ARG A 427 -17.77 20.88 20.02
CA ARG A 427 -19.02 21.34 20.61
C ARG A 427 -18.83 21.99 21.98
N GLU A 428 -17.80 21.61 22.70
CA GLU A 428 -17.55 22.08 24.08
C GLU A 428 -16.87 23.45 24.13
N SER A 429 -16.06 23.80 23.12
CA SER A 429 -15.20 25.00 23.16
C SER A 429 -14.61 25.33 21.79
N ASP A 430 -14.53 26.62 21.47
CA ASP A 430 -13.85 27.12 20.25
C ASP A 430 -12.31 27.13 20.37
N ALA A 431 -11.76 26.83 21.55
CA ALA A 431 -10.32 26.72 21.75
C ALA A 431 -9.68 25.69 20.80
N PRO A 432 -8.67 26.06 20.00
CA PRO A 432 -8.00 25.15 19.08
C PRO A 432 -7.25 24.06 19.84
N LEU A 433 -6.92 22.98 19.14
CA LEU A 433 -6.03 21.94 19.64
C LEU A 433 -4.60 22.19 19.19
N LEU A 434 -3.64 21.95 20.08
CA LEU A 434 -2.25 21.85 19.64
C LEU A 434 -2.13 20.65 18.71
N ASP A 435 -1.54 20.90 17.55
CA ASP A 435 -1.24 19.81 16.63
C ASP A 435 -0.26 18.83 17.31
N GLN A 436 -0.53 17.55 17.11
CA GLN A 436 0.17 16.48 17.78
C GLN A 436 0.19 15.25 16.88
N GLU A 437 1.15 14.37 17.14
CA GLU A 437 1.25 13.10 16.44
C GLU A 437 0.13 12.16 16.89
N VAL A 438 -0.35 11.33 15.97
CA VAL A 438 -1.10 10.14 16.36
C VAL A 438 -0.19 9.13 17.05
N ASP A 439 -0.80 8.14 17.70
CA ASP A 439 -0.03 7.09 18.36
C ASP A 439 0.89 6.35 17.35
N PRO A 440 2.16 6.07 17.67
CA PRO A 440 3.09 5.39 16.76
C PRO A 440 2.68 3.99 16.33
N MET A 441 1.75 3.33 17.04
CA MET A 441 1.12 2.07 16.63
C MET A 441 0.07 2.24 15.53
N ILE A 442 -0.34 3.48 15.24
CA ILE A 442 -1.26 3.83 14.16
C ILE A 442 -0.49 4.32 12.93
N LEU A 443 0.35 5.34 13.11
CA LEU A 443 1.22 5.86 12.06
C LEU A 443 2.51 6.42 12.67
N GLN A 444 3.65 5.89 12.26
CA GLN A 444 4.95 6.25 12.84
C GLN A 444 5.43 7.64 12.42
N ARG A 445 6.23 8.29 13.28
CA ARG A 445 6.85 9.61 13.05
C ARG A 445 7.65 9.73 11.74
N ILE A 446 8.18 8.63 11.21
CA ILE A 446 8.88 8.64 9.91
C ILE A 446 7.97 9.09 8.75
N GLN A 447 6.65 9.05 8.94
CA GLN A 447 5.64 9.49 7.97
C GLN A 447 5.22 10.95 8.17
N HIS A 448 5.94 11.74 8.97
CA HIS A 448 5.69 13.17 9.09
C HIS A 448 5.70 13.87 7.72
N PRO A 449 4.75 14.77 7.43
CA PRO A 449 3.72 15.32 8.34
C PRO A 449 2.40 14.53 8.42
N GLU A 450 2.26 13.41 7.70
CA GLU A 450 1.00 12.68 7.59
C GLU A 450 0.59 11.94 8.88
N ASN A 451 1.51 11.79 9.84
CA ASN A 451 1.22 11.29 11.19
C ASN A 451 0.60 12.34 12.13
N MET A 452 0.45 13.59 11.69
CA MET A 452 -0.15 14.65 12.50
C MET A 452 -1.68 14.56 12.49
N PHE A 453 -2.31 14.92 13.60
CA PHE A 453 -3.78 15.01 13.70
C PHE A 453 -4.35 15.99 12.65
N SER A 454 -3.66 17.10 12.40
CA SER A 454 -4.05 18.09 11.39
C SER A 454 -4.09 17.54 9.97
N HIS A 455 -3.28 16.53 9.65
CA HIS A 455 -3.27 15.82 8.37
C HIS A 455 -4.31 14.71 8.37
N MET A 456 -4.21 13.77 9.31
CA MET A 456 -5.04 12.56 9.33
C MET A 456 -6.55 12.84 9.42
N PHE A 457 -6.92 13.88 10.17
CA PHE A 457 -8.32 14.29 10.37
C PHE A 457 -8.68 15.55 9.58
N ALA A 458 -7.84 15.96 8.62
CA ALA A 458 -8.03 17.17 7.82
C ALA A 458 -9.43 17.27 7.19
N LEU A 459 -9.97 16.14 6.71
CA LEU A 459 -11.26 16.05 6.04
C LEU A 459 -12.48 16.05 6.97
N LEU A 460 -12.29 15.87 8.28
CA LEU A 460 -13.40 15.96 9.23
C LEU A 460 -13.83 17.41 9.38
N ARG A 461 -15.15 17.64 9.37
CA ARG A 461 -15.76 18.96 9.59
C ARG A 461 -16.00 19.24 11.06
N ASP A 462 -16.49 18.24 11.80
CA ASP A 462 -16.81 18.35 13.22
C ASP A 462 -15.56 18.12 14.06
N ARG A 463 -14.63 19.07 14.04
CA ARG A 463 -13.41 19.04 14.86
C ARG A 463 -12.94 20.47 15.18
N PRO A 464 -12.16 20.67 16.27
CA PRO A 464 -11.50 21.95 16.51
C PRO A 464 -10.49 22.26 15.40
N GLU A 465 -10.14 23.54 15.28
CA GLU A 465 -8.95 23.94 14.52
C GLU A 465 -7.68 23.40 15.19
N PHE A 466 -6.69 23.07 14.36
CA PHE A 466 -5.36 22.74 14.84
C PHE A 466 -4.48 23.98 14.70
N ALA A 467 -3.88 24.40 15.81
CA ALA A 467 -3.07 25.61 15.87
C ALA A 467 -1.80 25.38 16.68
N SER A 468 -0.87 26.31 16.55
CA SER A 468 0.35 26.34 17.35
C SER A 468 0.14 26.79 18.80
N ALA A 469 -1.02 27.37 19.14
CA ALA A 469 -1.30 27.86 20.47
C ALA A 469 -2.74 27.55 20.89
N THR A 470 -2.95 27.28 22.17
CA THR A 470 -4.28 27.04 22.77
C THR A 470 -4.35 27.59 24.20
N THR A 471 -5.56 27.86 24.67
CA THR A 471 -5.83 28.17 26.10
C THR A 471 -6.21 26.92 26.89
N ARG A 472 -6.51 25.80 26.22
CA ARG A 472 -6.97 24.54 26.82
C ARG A 472 -6.11 23.37 26.33
N PRO A 473 -5.02 23.04 27.07
CA PRO A 473 -4.11 21.97 26.69
C PRO A 473 -4.82 20.62 26.82
N ARG A 474 -4.86 19.88 25.70
CA ARG A 474 -5.48 18.55 25.61
C ARG A 474 -4.59 17.66 24.76
N MET A 475 -4.52 16.39 25.11
CA MET A 475 -3.73 15.38 24.41
C MET A 475 -4.55 14.13 24.13
N PHE A 476 -4.09 13.28 23.21
CA PHE A 476 -4.69 11.99 22.95
C PHE A 476 -3.84 10.85 23.53
N ASP A 477 -4.50 9.86 24.13
CA ASP A 477 -3.85 8.62 24.56
C ASP A 477 -3.67 7.62 23.41
N SER A 478 -3.01 6.50 23.69
CA SER A 478 -2.77 5.42 22.71
C SER A 478 -4.04 4.71 22.22
N ARG A 479 -5.20 5.00 22.82
CA ARG A 479 -6.50 4.49 22.42
C ARG A 479 -7.33 5.52 21.66
N GLY A 480 -6.79 6.70 21.38
CA GLY A 480 -7.48 7.79 20.67
C GLY A 480 -8.47 8.53 21.57
N ARG A 481 -8.34 8.46 22.89
CA ARG A 481 -9.18 9.22 23.83
C ARG A 481 -8.50 10.55 24.14
N MET A 482 -9.30 11.61 24.18
CA MET A 482 -8.83 12.94 24.57
C MET A 482 -8.76 13.04 26.11
N LEU A 483 -7.65 13.58 26.61
CA LEU A 483 -7.35 13.83 28.01
C LEU A 483 -7.01 15.31 28.20
N ASP A 484 -7.38 15.87 29.34
CA ASP A 484 -6.82 17.14 29.78
C ASP A 484 -5.31 16.97 30.04
N ALA A 485 -4.53 17.98 29.64
CA ALA A 485 -3.08 17.91 29.67
C ALA A 485 -2.47 19.07 30.44
N GLN A 486 -1.23 18.88 30.90
CA GLN A 486 -0.38 19.90 31.50
C GLN A 486 1.00 19.84 30.89
N VAL A 487 1.76 20.93 31.00
CA VAL A 487 3.15 20.98 30.53
C VAL A 487 4.07 20.41 31.61
N THR A 488 4.88 19.43 31.25
CA THR A 488 5.93 18.91 32.14
C THR A 488 7.04 19.94 32.34
N TRP A 489 7.69 19.89 33.50
CA TRP A 489 8.75 20.81 33.87
C TRP A 489 10.12 20.30 33.40
N VAL A 490 10.34 20.25 32.09
CA VAL A 490 11.66 19.86 31.53
C VAL A 490 12.63 21.03 31.67
N ARG A 491 12.18 22.24 31.32
CA ARG A 491 12.88 23.51 31.55
C ARG A 491 11.93 24.55 32.11
N LEU A 492 12.51 25.59 32.68
CA LEU A 492 11.82 26.76 33.19
C LEU A 492 12.39 28.01 32.52
N VAL A 493 11.50 28.89 32.06
CA VAL A 493 11.89 30.25 31.67
C VAL A 493 12.27 31.03 32.94
N LYS A 494 13.45 31.64 32.96
CA LYS A 494 13.92 32.41 34.12
C LYS A 494 12.98 33.60 34.40
N PRO A 495 12.89 34.08 35.66
CA PRO A 495 12.13 35.29 35.95
C PRO A 495 12.63 36.50 35.15
N GLY A 496 11.70 37.26 34.57
CA GLY A 496 12.02 38.44 33.77
C GLY A 496 12.42 39.67 34.60
N PRO A 497 13.13 40.63 34.00
CA PRO A 497 13.75 41.75 34.72
C PRO A 497 12.76 42.88 35.10
N VAL A 498 11.55 42.92 34.54
CA VAL A 498 10.58 44.00 34.77
C VAL A 498 9.68 43.65 35.97
N PRO A 499 9.70 44.43 37.06
CA PRO A 499 8.81 44.21 38.21
C PRO A 499 7.35 44.17 37.80
N ASP A 500 6.57 43.27 38.41
CA ASP A 500 5.13 43.06 38.18
C ASP A 500 4.71 42.68 36.73
N CYS A 501 5.66 42.54 35.81
CA CYS A 501 5.43 42.25 34.39
C CYS A 501 6.18 40.98 33.91
N GLY A 502 7.40 40.75 34.42
CA GLY A 502 8.31 39.73 33.90
C GLY A 502 9.08 40.24 32.69
N TYR A 503 8.69 39.81 31.49
CA TYR A 503 9.25 40.27 30.22
C TYR A 503 8.26 41.21 29.52
N LEU A 504 8.70 42.44 29.20
CA LEU A 504 7.92 43.42 28.46
C LEU A 504 8.20 43.27 26.96
N VAL A 505 7.22 42.76 26.20
CA VAL A 505 7.30 42.55 24.76
C VAL A 505 6.54 43.67 24.03
N GLN A 506 7.22 44.34 23.10
CA GLN A 506 6.70 45.42 22.25
C GLN A 506 7.16 45.21 20.80
N THR A 507 6.63 45.98 19.85
CA THR A 507 6.87 45.79 18.41
C THR A 507 8.29 46.08 17.95
N ASP A 508 9.02 46.90 18.70
CA ASP A 508 10.26 47.51 18.19
C ASP A 508 11.50 46.71 18.59
N PHE A 509 11.39 45.77 19.54
CA PHE A 509 12.51 45.02 20.09
C PHE A 509 12.10 43.57 20.43
N PRO A 510 12.68 42.56 19.76
CA PRO A 510 12.57 41.17 20.19
C PRO A 510 13.13 41.00 21.61
N VAL A 511 12.46 40.18 22.40
CA VAL A 511 12.83 39.88 23.79
C VAL A 511 13.28 38.44 23.90
N GLU A 512 14.42 38.24 24.55
CA GLU A 512 14.99 36.93 24.81
C GLU A 512 14.58 36.42 26.19
N LEU A 513 13.96 35.23 26.21
CA LEU A 513 13.56 34.51 27.41
C LEU A 513 14.54 33.37 27.67
N PRO A 514 15.58 33.57 28.51
CA PRO A 514 16.54 32.52 28.81
C PRO A 514 15.91 31.39 29.63
N LEU A 515 16.18 30.16 29.22
CA LEU A 515 15.84 28.94 29.94
C LEU A 515 16.86 28.65 31.04
N ASP A 516 16.46 27.84 32.02
CA ASP A 516 17.33 27.31 33.07
C ASP A 516 18.30 26.21 32.61
N GLY A 517 18.19 25.78 31.35
CA GLY A 517 19.12 24.88 30.69
C GLY A 517 18.74 24.60 29.23
N PRO A 518 19.59 23.88 28.46
CA PRO A 518 19.35 23.62 27.05
C PRO A 518 18.24 22.60 26.79
N LEU A 519 17.51 22.79 25.69
CA LEU A 519 16.56 21.87 25.08
C LEU A 519 17.18 21.22 23.85
N LEU A 520 17.02 19.90 23.74
CA LEU A 520 17.39 19.14 22.53
C LEU A 520 16.31 19.31 21.44
N PRO A 521 16.61 19.03 20.15
CA PRO A 521 15.63 19.11 19.07
C PRO A 521 14.38 18.25 19.36
N SER A 522 13.23 18.91 19.54
CA SER A 522 11.93 18.26 19.74
C SER A 522 10.78 19.25 19.51
N ASP A 523 9.55 18.76 19.57
CA ASP A 523 8.31 19.54 19.49
C ASP A 523 7.87 20.00 20.89
N TRP A 524 8.57 20.96 21.47
CA TRP A 524 8.31 21.42 22.85
C TRP A 524 6.99 22.19 22.98
N THR A 525 6.40 22.15 24.17
CA THR A 525 5.25 22.99 24.54
C THR A 525 5.64 23.89 25.70
N ALA A 526 5.39 25.20 25.56
CA ALA A 526 5.59 26.19 26.61
C ALA A 526 4.23 26.63 27.19
N GLU A 527 4.15 26.76 28.51
CA GLU A 527 3.01 27.38 29.20
C GLU A 527 3.40 28.77 29.68
N PHE A 528 2.62 29.77 29.29
CA PHE A 528 2.84 31.16 29.67
C PHE A 528 1.57 31.81 30.21
N ASN A 529 1.73 32.57 31.30
CA ASN A 529 0.75 33.58 31.68
C ASN A 529 1.18 34.92 31.09
N TYR A 530 0.24 35.67 30.52
CA TYR A 530 0.53 36.97 29.92
C TYR A 530 -0.57 37.99 30.21
N LEU A 531 -0.21 39.27 30.17
CA LEU A 531 -1.12 40.41 30.24
C LEU A 531 -0.94 41.28 29.01
N ALA A 532 -1.97 41.40 28.17
CA ALA A 532 -1.92 42.22 26.96
C ALA A 532 -2.88 43.42 27.02
N ASN A 533 -2.52 44.51 26.34
CA ASN A 533 -3.36 45.71 26.25
C ASN A 533 -4.45 45.64 25.17
N SER A 534 -4.23 44.86 24.10
CA SER A 534 -5.12 44.76 22.94
C SER A 534 -5.07 43.35 22.33
N VAL A 535 -5.98 43.08 21.40
CA VAL A 535 -5.93 41.87 20.56
C VAL A 535 -4.75 41.99 19.60
N GLY A 536 -3.98 40.91 19.43
CA GLY A 536 -2.88 40.88 18.49
C GLY A 536 -2.20 39.52 18.38
N SER A 537 -0.96 39.52 17.93
CA SER A 537 -0.13 38.32 17.88
C SER A 537 1.32 38.57 18.24
N LEU A 538 1.92 37.56 18.86
CA LEU A 538 3.36 37.43 19.06
C LEU A 538 3.93 36.41 18.07
N THR A 539 5.22 36.52 17.76
CA THR A 539 6.02 35.44 17.21
C THR A 539 6.95 34.91 18.29
N MET A 540 7.08 33.59 18.37
CA MET A 540 7.96 32.91 19.32
C MET A 540 8.80 31.86 18.60
N SER A 541 10.08 31.74 18.92
CA SER A 541 10.96 30.69 18.40
C SER A 541 12.00 30.28 19.44
N LEU A 542 12.42 29.02 19.42
CA LEU A 542 13.68 28.61 20.02
C LEU A 542 14.86 29.03 19.13
N ASP A 543 16.07 29.03 19.68
CA ASP A 543 17.31 29.38 18.95
C ASP A 543 17.40 28.67 17.59
N ASP A 544 17.20 27.34 17.59
CA ASP A 544 17.18 26.49 16.41
C ASP A 544 15.75 25.97 16.15
N GLY A 545 14.84 26.87 15.77
CA GLY A 545 13.45 26.52 15.49
C GLY A 545 12.72 27.53 14.59
N PRO A 546 11.63 27.14 13.93
CA PRO A 546 10.81 28.07 13.15
C PRO A 546 10.08 29.06 14.07
N GLN A 547 9.78 30.24 13.52
CA GLN A 547 8.91 31.21 14.17
C GLN A 547 7.46 30.71 14.20
N VAL A 548 6.86 30.79 15.38
CA VAL A 548 5.50 30.36 15.65
C VAL A 548 4.66 31.57 16.00
N LYS A 549 3.53 31.76 15.30
CA LYS A 549 2.57 32.82 15.61
C LYS A 549 1.70 32.41 16.80
N VAL A 550 1.50 33.34 17.74
CA VAL A 550 0.73 33.13 18.97
C VAL A 550 -0.30 34.26 19.09
N PRO A 551 -1.60 33.98 18.99
CA PRO A 551 -2.63 34.99 19.19
C PRO A 551 -2.70 35.39 20.67
N VAL A 552 -2.89 36.67 20.93
CA VAL A 552 -3.07 37.22 22.28
C VAL A 552 -4.37 38.02 22.39
N GLN A 553 -4.98 37.96 23.57
CA GLN A 553 -6.23 38.64 23.93
C GLN A 553 -5.95 39.63 25.07
N PRO A 554 -6.69 40.76 25.13
CA PRO A 554 -6.49 41.74 26.20
C PRO A 554 -6.76 41.14 27.58
N GLY A 555 -6.09 41.68 28.59
CA GLY A 555 -6.19 41.23 29.98
C GLY A 555 -5.26 40.08 30.33
N LEU A 556 -5.40 39.56 31.56
CA LEU A 556 -4.60 38.45 32.08
C LEU A 556 -5.10 37.12 31.52
N ASN A 557 -4.23 36.41 30.82
CA ASN A 557 -4.55 35.19 30.10
C ASN A 557 -3.45 34.14 30.30
N ARG A 558 -3.80 32.90 29.99
CA ARG A 558 -2.85 31.78 29.94
C ARG A 558 -2.89 31.13 28.57
N VAL A 559 -1.72 30.79 28.04
CA VAL A 559 -1.56 30.18 26.72
C VAL A 559 -0.53 29.06 26.76
N PHE A 560 -0.79 28.03 25.97
CA PHE A 560 0.06 26.87 25.75
C PHE A 560 0.48 26.87 24.28
N ILE A 561 1.77 26.81 24.02
CA ILE A 561 2.34 27.10 22.70
C ILE A 561 3.25 25.96 22.29
N ARG A 562 3.02 25.39 21.10
CA ARG A 562 3.93 24.45 20.45
C ARG A 562 5.09 25.24 19.85
N ILE A 563 6.30 25.06 20.37
CA ILE A 563 7.52 25.72 19.93
C ILE A 563 8.54 24.63 19.58
N PRO A 564 8.57 24.14 18.32
CA PRO A 564 9.52 23.14 17.90
C PRO A 564 10.92 23.72 17.77
N GLY A 565 11.95 22.91 18.05
CA GLY A 565 13.34 23.30 17.90
C GLY A 565 14.24 22.84 19.05
N ALA A 566 15.41 23.46 19.12
CA ALA A 566 16.41 23.29 20.17
C ALA A 566 16.96 24.65 20.61
N GLY A 567 17.61 24.71 21.77
CA GLY A 567 18.24 25.95 22.24
C GLY A 567 18.18 26.16 23.74
N GLN A 568 18.62 27.33 24.16
CA GLN A 568 18.62 27.83 25.54
C GLN A 568 17.75 29.08 25.72
N THR A 569 17.24 29.67 24.63
CA THR A 569 16.44 30.89 24.67
C THR A 569 15.17 30.74 23.85
N ILE A 570 14.08 31.36 24.30
CA ILE A 570 12.90 31.62 23.47
C ILE A 570 12.93 33.10 23.08
N THR A 571 12.98 33.39 21.79
CA THR A 571 12.88 34.76 21.27
C THR A 571 11.41 35.08 21.02
N VAL A 572 10.96 36.22 21.53
CA VAL A 572 9.57 36.67 21.45
C VAL A 572 9.49 38.07 20.86
N GLU A 573 8.62 38.28 19.88
CA GLU A 573 8.44 39.57 19.21
C GLU A 573 6.95 39.87 19.04
N ALA A 574 6.54 41.12 19.27
CA ALA A 574 5.16 41.54 19.00
C ALA A 574 5.00 41.91 17.52
N THR A 575 4.05 41.28 16.84
CA THR A 575 3.82 41.49 15.40
C THR A 575 2.68 42.45 15.10
N THR A 576 1.94 42.89 16.12
CA THR A 576 0.79 43.80 15.99
C THR A 576 1.18 45.19 16.48
N ALA A 577 0.97 46.22 15.65
CA ALA A 577 1.27 47.61 15.98
C ALA A 577 0.63 48.03 17.32
N ALA A 578 1.40 48.72 18.16
CA ALA A 578 0.98 49.19 19.49
C ALA A 578 0.55 48.08 20.49
N LEU A 579 0.87 46.81 20.21
CA LEU A 579 0.70 45.72 21.16
C LEU A 579 1.79 45.78 22.22
N THR A 580 1.38 45.71 23.49
CA THR A 580 2.27 45.58 24.64
C THR A 580 1.83 44.37 25.45
N VAL A 581 2.75 43.44 25.68
CA VAL A 581 2.49 42.20 26.42
C VAL A 581 3.51 42.04 27.54
N CYS A 582 3.01 41.85 28.77
CA CYS A 582 3.80 41.34 29.87
C CYS A 582 3.74 39.81 29.87
N LEU A 583 4.89 39.15 29.86
CA LEU A 583 5.01 37.69 29.81
C LEU A 583 5.71 37.18 31.06
N ALA A 584 5.04 36.29 31.80
CA ALA A 584 5.58 35.70 33.02
C ALA A 584 6.51 34.51 32.73
N SER A 585 7.27 34.07 33.74
CA SER A 585 7.98 32.80 33.68
C SER A 585 6.99 31.62 33.61
N GLY A 586 7.43 30.52 33.00
CA GLY A 586 6.61 29.33 32.87
C GLY A 586 7.39 28.11 32.40
N PRO A 587 6.83 26.91 32.55
CA PRO A 587 7.48 25.67 32.18
C PRO A 587 7.51 25.46 30.67
N VAL A 588 8.54 24.76 30.21
CA VAL A 588 8.68 24.26 28.84
C VAL A 588 8.95 22.76 28.91
N GLY A 589 8.17 21.97 28.18
CA GLY A 589 8.30 20.52 28.17
C GLY A 589 7.29 19.83 27.26
N ASN A 590 7.03 18.54 27.52
CA ASN A 590 6.01 17.77 26.80
C ASN A 590 4.63 17.94 27.45
N LEU A 591 3.57 17.61 26.70
CA LEU A 591 2.25 17.41 27.30
C LEU A 591 2.21 16.08 28.06
N ALA A 592 1.65 16.12 29.27
CA ALA A 592 1.35 14.95 30.08
C ALA A 592 -0.10 15.03 30.60
N PRO A 593 -0.78 13.91 30.84
CA PRO A 593 -2.15 13.92 31.36
C PRO A 593 -2.20 14.56 32.75
N THR A 594 -3.28 15.30 33.02
CA THR A 594 -3.59 15.77 34.38
C THR A 594 -4.25 14.64 35.18
N GLY A 595 -3.55 14.09 36.17
CA GLY A 595 -4.07 13.02 37.04
C GLY A 595 -3.07 11.89 37.22
#